data_AF-A0A355GSB1-F1
#
_entry.id   AF-A0A355GSB1-F1
#
_cell.length_a   1.000
_cell.length_b   1.000
_cell.length_c   1.000
_cell.angle_alpha   90.00
_cell.angle_beta   90.00
_cell.angle_gamma   90.00
#
_symmetry.space_group_name_H-M   'P 1'
#
loop_
_entity.id
_entity.type
_entity.pdbx_description
1 polymer ?
#
loop_
_entity_poly.entity_id
_entity_poly.type
_entity_poly.pdbx_seq_one_letter_code
_entity_poly.pdbx_strand_id
1 'polypeptide(L)'
;MERFDILKDIAERTGGDIYLGVVGPVRTGKSTFIRRFMDLMVLPNIRNFHERERAKDELPQGGAGRTIMTTEPKFIPNEAVEIAVSEQLKLKVRLVD
;
A
#
# COMPACT_ATOMS: atom_id res chain seq x y z
N MET A 1 11.94 -9.66 32.30
CA MET A 1 10.96 -8.88 31.53
C MET A 1 10.94 -9.49 30.15
N GLU A 2 9.91 -10.28 29.82
CA GLU A 2 9.81 -10.88 28.49
C GLU A 2 9.75 -9.76 27.45
N ARG A 3 10.63 -9.86 26.45
CA ARG A 3 10.73 -8.88 25.38
C ARG A 3 9.52 -9.10 24.50
N PHE A 4 8.48 -8.30 24.70
CA PHE A 4 7.27 -8.33 23.87
C PHE A 4 7.65 -7.86 22.46
N ASP A 5 7.98 -8.81 21.59
CA ASP A 5 8.35 -8.56 20.21
C ASP A 5 7.09 -8.62 19.34
N ILE A 6 6.42 -7.48 19.25
CA ILE A 6 5.16 -7.30 18.51
C ILE A 6 5.28 -7.80 17.07
N LEU A 7 6.44 -7.60 16.43
CA LEU A 7 6.63 -8.00 15.03
C LEU A 7 6.74 -9.52 14.91
N LYS A 8 7.43 -10.17 15.86
CA LYS A 8 7.49 -11.63 15.94
C LYS A 8 6.11 -12.24 16.20
N ASP A 9 5.36 -11.68 17.15
CA ASP A 9 4.00 -12.13 17.47
C ASP A 9 3.05 -11.98 16.28
N ILE A 10 3.12 -10.86 15.55
CA ILE A 10 2.32 -10.66 14.34
C ILE A 10 2.72 -11.69 13.28
N ALA A 11 4.01 -11.90 13.03
CA ALA A 11 4.47 -12.86 12.04
C ALA A 11 4.00 -14.29 12.34
N GLU A 12 4.12 -14.74 13.59
CA GLU A 12 3.68 -16.08 14.01
C GLU A 12 2.16 -16.27 13.89
N ARG A 13 1.37 -15.23 14.20
CA ARG A 13 -0.11 -15.32 14.18
C ARG A 13 -0.71 -15.13 12.78
N THR A 14 -0.05 -14.35 11.93
CA THR A 14 -0.57 -13.98 10.61
C THR A 14 0.09 -14.74 9.46
N GLY A 15 1.12 -15.55 9.75
CA GLY A 15 1.95 -16.17 8.71
C GLY A 15 2.82 -15.16 7.95
N GLY A 16 3.01 -13.95 8.51
CA GLY A 16 3.76 -12.86 7.89
C GLY A 16 2.91 -11.91 7.03
N ASP A 17 1.60 -12.17 6.87
CA ASP A 17 0.71 -11.34 6.07
C ASP A 17 -0.01 -10.27 6.91
N ILE A 18 0.17 -9.01 6.56
CA ILE A 18 -0.47 -7.87 7.24
C ILE A 18 -1.43 -7.18 6.27
N TYR A 19 -2.70 -7.12 6.65
CA TYR A 19 -3.73 -6.38 5.92
C TYR A 19 -4.07 -5.08 6.66
N LEU A 20 -3.85 -3.95 6.00
CA LEU A 20 -4.12 -2.62 6.56
C LEU A 20 -5.32 -1.98 5.85
N GLY A 21 -6.42 -1.78 6.60
CA GLY A 21 -7.60 -1.08 6.11
C GLY A 21 -7.59 0.39 6.52
N VAL A 22 -7.60 1.31 5.55
CA VAL A 22 -7.73 2.75 5.81
C VAL A 22 -9.20 3.17 5.69
N VAL A 23 -9.86 3.40 6.83
CA VAL A 23 -11.29 3.76 6.89
C VAL A 23 -11.51 5.18 7.40
N GLY A 24 -12.60 5.81 6.98
CA GLY A 24 -12.98 7.14 7.48
C GLY A 24 -13.95 7.91 6.57
N PRO A 25 -14.56 9.01 7.06
CA PRO A 25 -15.54 9.82 6.33
C PRO A 25 -15.07 10.36 4.97
N VAL A 26 -16.00 10.81 4.13
CA VAL A 26 -15.69 11.42 2.83
C VAL A 26 -14.79 12.65 3.04
N ARG A 27 -13.80 12.84 2.13
CA ARG A 27 -12.86 13.98 2.15
C ARG A 27 -11.93 14.08 3.37
N THR A 28 -11.68 12.99 4.09
CA THR A 28 -10.67 12.94 5.17
C THR A 28 -9.23 12.68 4.69
N GLY A 29 -8.97 12.72 3.38
CA GLY A 29 -7.62 12.54 2.82
C GLY A 29 -7.17 11.09 2.64
N LYS A 30 -8.07 10.10 2.75
CA LYS A 30 -7.73 8.67 2.54
C LYS A 30 -7.04 8.39 1.21
N SER A 31 -7.62 8.85 0.10
CA SER A 31 -7.04 8.70 -1.24
C SER A 31 -5.70 9.44 -1.36
N THR A 32 -5.54 10.58 -0.66
CA THR A 32 -4.27 11.32 -0.62
C THR A 32 -3.19 10.55 0.14
N PHE A 33 -3.53 9.88 1.25
CA PHE A 33 -2.60 9.02 1.98
C PHE A 33 -2.15 7.85 1.12
N ILE A 34 -3.09 7.09 0.53
CA ILE A 34 -2.80 5.93 -0.30
C ILE A 34 -1.88 6.32 -1.47
N ARG A 35 -2.22 7.42 -2.17
CA ARG A 35 -1.41 7.92 -3.27
C ARG A 35 0.01 8.31 -2.82
N ARG A 36 0.14 9.10 -1.76
CA ARG A 36 1.46 9.52 -1.26
C ARG A 36 2.30 8.34 -0.79
N PHE A 37 1.69 7.37 -0.13
CA PHE A 37 2.39 6.16 0.29
C PHE A 37 2.91 5.38 -0.92
N MET A 38 2.09 5.24 -1.96
CA MET A 38 2.51 4.60 -3.21
C MET A 38 3.63 5.35 -3.92
N ASP A 39 3.48 6.66 -4.10
CA ASP A 39 4.46 7.51 -4.78
C ASP A 39 5.82 7.54 -4.08
N LEU A 40 5.83 7.57 -2.74
CA LEU A 40 7.05 7.74 -1.95
C LEU A 40 7.71 6.41 -1.55
N MET A 41 6.91 5.39 -1.23
CA MET A 41 7.42 4.15 -0.65
C MET A 41 7.44 2.99 -1.64
N VAL A 42 6.50 2.92 -2.59
CA VAL A 42 6.30 1.71 -3.41
C VAL A 42 6.85 1.89 -4.82
N LEU A 43 6.38 2.90 -5.57
CA LEU A 43 6.77 3.13 -6.96
C LEU A 43 8.28 3.25 -7.19
N PRO A 44 9.09 3.89 -6.30
CA PRO A 44 10.54 3.96 -6.48
C PRO A 44 11.24 2.59 -6.44
N ASN A 45 10.61 1.58 -5.83
CA ASN A 45 11.16 0.24 -5.70
C ASN A 45 10.80 -0.69 -6.89
N ILE A 46 9.96 -0.23 -7.83
CA ILE A 46 9.63 -0.97 -9.04
C ILE A 46 10.72 -0.74 -10.10
N ARG A 47 11.49 -1.79 -10.41
CA ARG A 47 12.59 -1.74 -11.40
C ARG A 47 12.11 -1.64 -12.84
N ASN A 48 11.00 -2.30 -13.17
CA ASN A 48 10.44 -2.30 -14.51
C ASN A 48 9.67 -1.00 -14.75
N PHE A 49 10.14 -0.20 -15.71
CA PHE A 49 9.51 1.07 -16.07
C PHE A 49 8.03 0.91 -16.46
N HIS A 50 7.70 -0.10 -17.26
CA HIS A 50 6.32 -0.32 -17.72
C HIS A 50 5.39 -0.75 -16.58
N GLU A 51 5.87 -1.54 -15.62
CA GLU A 51 5.09 -1.87 -14.42
C GLU A 51 4.91 -0.66 -13.52
N ARG A 52 5.93 0.18 -13.38
CA ARG A 52 5.85 1.40 -12.57
C ARG A 52 4.83 2.39 -13.15
N GLU A 53 4.86 2.61 -14.46
CA GLU A 53 3.90 3.49 -15.13
C GLU A 53 2.48 2.92 -15.05
N ARG A 54 2.29 1.60 -15.28
CA ARG A 54 0.97 0.97 -15.09
C ARG A 54 0.46 1.11 -13.68
N ALA A 55 1.28 0.81 -12.67
CA ALA A 55 0.89 0.94 -11.27
C ALA A 55 0.48 2.38 -10.94
N LYS A 56 1.21 3.37 -11.46
CA LYS A 56 0.89 4.80 -11.29
C LYS A 56 -0.42 5.21 -11.96
N ASP A 57 -0.70 4.70 -13.16
CA ASP A 57 -1.93 4.98 -13.90
C ASP A 57 -3.15 4.33 -13.24
N GLU A 58 -2.96 3.15 -12.64
CA GLU A 58 -4.01 2.42 -11.92
C GLU A 58 -4.32 2.99 -10.53
N LEU A 59 -3.42 3.78 -9.93
CA LEU A 59 -3.69 4.41 -8.63
C LEU A 59 -4.95 5.28 -8.66
N PRO A 60 -5.76 5.27 -7.58
CA PRO A 60 -6.93 6.11 -7.49
C PRO A 60 -6.57 7.58 -7.72
N GLN A 61 -7.08 8.12 -8.82
CA GLN A 61 -6.98 9.54 -9.10
C GLN A 61 -7.88 10.26 -8.11
N GLY A 62 -7.30 11.13 -7.27
CA GLY A 62 -8.05 11.93 -6.32
C GLY A 62 -9.09 12.76 -7.06
N GLY A 63 -10.36 12.36 -6.98
CA GLY A 63 -11.46 13.08 -7.59
C GLY A 63 -11.65 14.43 -6.91
N ALA A 64 -11.31 15.51 -7.60
CA ALA A 64 -11.77 16.86 -7.26
C ALA A 64 -13.29 17.05 -7.51
N GLY A 65 -13.95 16.04 -8.09
CA GLY A 65 -15.37 16.06 -8.43
C GLY A 65 -16.27 15.41 -7.38
N ARG A 66 -17.53 15.83 -7.35
CA ARG A 66 -18.62 15.33 -6.48
C ARG A 66 -19.04 13.88 -6.76
N THR A 67 -18.40 13.18 -7.69
CA THR A 67 -18.80 11.86 -8.17
C THR A 67 -17.94 10.78 -7.51
N ILE A 68 -18.59 9.80 -6.89
CA ILE A 68 -17.92 8.60 -6.35
C ILE A 68 -17.43 7.79 -7.55
N MET A 69 -16.12 7.82 -7.80
CA MET A 69 -15.44 6.90 -8.72
C MET A 69 -14.98 5.71 -7.89
N THR A 70 -15.78 4.66 -7.83
CA THR A 70 -15.33 3.36 -7.32
C THR A 70 -15.25 2.43 -8.52
N THR A 71 -14.03 2.23 -9.02
CA THR A 71 -13.73 1.13 -9.95
C THR A 71 -13.73 -0.19 -9.20
N GLU A 72 -13.88 -1.31 -9.90
CA GLU A 72 -13.78 -2.64 -9.28
C GLU A 72 -12.49 -2.79 -8.49
N PRO A 73 -12.51 -3.56 -7.37
CA PRO A 73 -11.37 -3.68 -6.50
C PRO A 73 -10.18 -4.26 -7.25
N LYS A 74 -9.08 -3.50 -7.32
CA LYS A 74 -7.85 -3.91 -8.03
C LYS A 74 -6.65 -3.93 -7.11
N PHE A 75 -5.84 -4.97 -7.26
CA PHE A 75 -4.54 -5.04 -6.61
C PHE A 75 -3.55 -4.16 -7.36
N ILE A 76 -3.07 -3.12 -6.71
CA ILE A 76 -2.12 -2.17 -7.29
C ILE A 76 -0.91 -2.08 -6.35
N PRO A 77 0.29 -2.47 -6.79
CA PRO A 77 0.62 -3.08 -8.09
C PRO A 77 0.12 -4.54 -8.19
N ASN A 78 0.05 -5.07 -9.42
CA ASN A 78 -0.36 -6.47 -9.68
C ASN A 78 0.50 -7.49 -8.92
N GLU A 79 1.81 -7.23 -8.82
CA GLU A 79 2.73 -8.03 -8.01
C GLU A 79 3.19 -7.24 -6.78
N ALA A 80 3.37 -7.94 -5.65
CA ALA A 80 3.79 -7.29 -4.42
C ALA A 80 5.24 -6.79 -4.54
N VAL A 81 5.44 -5.51 -4.27
CA VAL A 81 6.74 -4.84 -4.42
C VAL A 81 7.49 -4.91 -3.10
N GLU A 82 8.74 -5.37 -3.13
CA GLU A 82 9.61 -5.35 -1.97
C GLU A 82 10.05 -3.91 -1.66
N ILE A 83 9.81 -3.46 -0.44
CA ILE A 83 10.28 -2.17 0.10
C ILE A 83 11.16 -2.43 1.32
N ALA A 84 12.24 -1.68 1.47
CA ALA A 84 13.05 -1.67 2.68
C ALA A 84 12.63 -0.48 3.56
N VAL A 85 12.12 -0.76 4.76
CA VAL A 85 11.74 0.27 5.74
C VAL A 85 12.92 0.62 6.64
N SER A 86 13.79 -0.35 6.90
CA SER A 86 15.07 -0.18 7.59
C SER A 86 16.05 -1.26 7.09
N GLU A 87 17.32 -1.19 7.49
CA GLU A 87 18.36 -2.15 7.06
C GLU A 87 17.98 -3.62 7.32
N GLN A 88 17.15 -3.88 8.33
CA GLN A 88 16.75 -5.23 8.75
C GLN A 88 15.29 -5.55 8.47
N LEU A 89 14.49 -4.60 7.93
CA LEU A 89 13.06 -4.78 7.72
C LEU A 89 12.69 -4.59 6.24
N LYS A 90 12.35 -5.71 5.61
CA LYS A 90 11.82 -5.78 4.24
C LYS A 90 10.36 -6.20 4.26
N LEU A 91 9.54 -5.54 3.45
CA LEU A 91 8.11 -5.81 3.33
C LEU A 91 7.74 -5.97 1.86
N LYS A 92 6.80 -6.86 1.56
CA LYS A 92 6.17 -6.93 0.24
C LYS A 92 4.81 -6.26 0.30
N VAL A 93 4.62 -5.21 -0.49
CA VAL A 93 3.44 -4.34 -0.40
C VAL A 93 2.60 -4.43 -1.66
N ARG A 94 1.29 -4.54 -1.45
CA ARG A 94 0.23 -4.39 -2.45
C ARG A 94 -0.92 -3.61 -1.82
N LEU A 95 -1.59 -2.76 -2.58
CA LEU A 95 -2.83 -2.13 -2.16
C LEU A 95 -4.02 -2.76 -2.88
N VAL A 96 -5.17 -2.71 -2.21
CA VAL A 96 -6.47 -2.94 -2.81
C VAL A 96 -7.24 -1.64 -2.63
N ASP A 97 -7.71 -1.09 -3.73
CA ASP A 97 -8.78 -0.11 -3.76
C ASP A 97 -9.94 -0.74 -4.50
#